data_AF-A0A659UQ29-F1
#
_entry.id   AF-A0A659UQ29-F1
#
_cell.length_a   1.000
_cell.length_b   1.000
_cell.length_c   1.000
_cell.angle_alpha   90.00
_cell.angle_beta   90.00
_cell.angle_gamma   90.00
#
_symmetry.space_group_name_H-M   'P 1'
#
loop_
_entity.id
_entity.type
_entity.pdbx_description
1 polymer ?
#
loop_
_entity_poly.entity_id
_entity_poly.type
_entity_poly.pdbx_seq_one_letter_code
_entity_poly.pdbx_strand_id
1 'polypeptide(L)'
;LEDRYDSDEAFARAFRDQFGTTSELVRAQGSTKTLDLVEPILMDHTLLTSLEPPRFETSRPFLIAGFGERYSCESSAGIPMQWQRFSPYIGNIPGEVPGVFYGVCLNGDDAGNFDYVVGVEVSDFSDLPKEFYRVHVPARKYAVFTHRE
;
A
#
# COMPACT_ATOMS: atom_id res chain seq x y z
N LEU A 1 4.76 3.36 -16.82
CA LEU A 1 4.41 4.04 -18.08
C LEU A 1 4.46 5.52 -17.74
N GLU A 2 5.44 6.26 -18.27
CA GLU A 2 5.61 7.70 -17.98
C GLU A 2 4.41 8.48 -18.52
N ASP A 3 3.73 9.24 -17.65
CA ASP A 3 2.64 10.12 -18.04
C ASP A 3 3.18 11.26 -18.91
N ARG A 4 2.87 11.21 -20.21
CA ARG A 4 3.32 12.19 -21.21
C ARG A 4 2.47 13.47 -21.16
N TYR A 5 2.58 14.26 -20.10
CA TYR A 5 2.09 15.63 -20.11
C TYR A 5 3.19 16.58 -19.64
N ASP A 6 3.75 17.36 -20.57
CA ASP A 6 4.88 18.27 -20.33
C ASP A 6 4.52 19.48 -19.44
N SER A 7 3.26 19.63 -19.02
CA SER A 7 2.81 20.66 -18.07
C SER A 7 1.39 20.42 -17.53
N ASP A 8 1.05 21.08 -16.43
CA ASP A 8 -0.32 21.13 -15.88
C ASP A 8 -1.34 21.69 -16.89
N GLU A 9 -0.92 22.61 -17.75
CA GLU A 9 -1.77 23.15 -18.82
C GLU A 9 -2.00 22.12 -19.94
N ALA A 10 -1.00 21.31 -20.27
CA ALA A 10 -1.13 20.22 -21.23
C ALA A 10 -2.09 19.14 -20.71
N PHE A 11 -2.01 18.82 -19.42
CA PHE A 11 -2.96 17.93 -18.75
C PHE A 11 -4.38 18.52 -18.75
N ALA A 12 -4.55 19.79 -18.37
CA ALA A 12 -5.87 20.43 -18.34
C ALA A 12 -6.52 20.53 -19.73
N ARG A 13 -5.71 20.72 -20.79
CA ARG A 13 -6.17 20.73 -22.18
C ARG A 13 -6.60 19.34 -22.64
N ALA A 14 -5.76 18.32 -22.42
CA ALA A 14 -6.09 16.94 -22.77
C ALA A 14 -7.33 16.42 -22.01
N PHE A 15 -7.44 16.74 -20.71
CA PHE A 15 -8.60 16.39 -19.89
C PHE A 15 -9.89 17.05 -20.42
N ARG A 16 -9.81 18.30 -20.86
CA ARG A 16 -10.96 19.01 -21.46
C ARG A 16 -11.34 18.42 -22.81
N ASP A 17 -10.37 18.09 -23.66
CA ASP A 17 -10.63 17.47 -24.96
C ASP A 17 -11.26 16.08 -24.79
N GLN A 18 -10.87 15.33 -23.77
CA GLN A 18 -11.37 13.97 -23.53
C GLN A 18 -12.70 13.90 -22.78
N PHE A 19 -12.96 14.81 -21.83
CA PHE A 19 -14.15 14.77 -20.95
C PHE A 19 -15.10 15.95 -21.12
N GLY A 20 -14.83 16.88 -22.04
CA GLY A 20 -15.67 18.05 -22.30
C GLY A 20 -15.71 19.09 -21.17
N THR A 21 -15.01 18.86 -20.05
CA THR A 21 -14.95 19.74 -18.87
C THR A 21 -13.53 19.80 -18.30
N THR A 22 -13.26 20.73 -17.39
CA THR A 22 -11.93 20.85 -16.75
C THR A 22 -11.86 20.07 -15.44
N SER A 23 -10.67 19.56 -15.13
CA SER A 23 -10.40 18.83 -13.89
C SER A 23 -10.65 19.68 -12.63
N GLU A 24 -10.39 20.99 -12.68
CA GLU A 24 -10.68 21.93 -11.59
C GLU A 24 -12.17 22.09 -11.31
N LEU A 25 -13.00 22.13 -12.35
CA LEU A 25 -14.44 22.33 -12.23
C LEU A 25 -15.12 21.06 -11.70
N VAL A 26 -14.62 19.87 -12.07
CA VAL A 26 -15.02 18.59 -11.47
C VAL A 26 -14.64 18.54 -9.99
N ARG A 27 -13.41 18.93 -9.64
CA ARG A 27 -12.94 18.98 -8.25
C ARG A 27 -13.77 19.94 -7.40
N ALA A 28 -14.11 21.12 -7.94
CA ALA A 28 -14.96 22.10 -7.27
C ALA A 28 -16.41 21.61 -7.09
N GLN A 29 -16.93 20.80 -8.01
CA GLN A 29 -18.26 20.20 -7.90
C GLN A 29 -18.31 18.98 -6.97
N GLY A 30 -17.17 18.36 -6.65
CA GLY A 30 -17.09 17.18 -5.80
C GLY A 30 -17.86 15.97 -6.35
N SER A 31 -18.14 15.94 -7.65
CA SER A 31 -18.96 14.89 -8.28
C SER A 31 -18.41 14.53 -9.66
N THR A 32 -18.29 13.23 -9.92
CA THR A 32 -17.87 12.68 -11.22
C THR A 32 -19.05 12.29 -12.10
N LYS A 33 -20.30 12.56 -11.68
CA LYS A 33 -21.53 12.18 -12.40
C LYS A 33 -21.67 12.84 -13.78
N THR A 34 -20.96 13.94 -14.00
CA THR A 34 -20.95 14.73 -15.24
C THR A 34 -19.81 14.36 -16.19
N LEU A 35 -18.96 13.39 -15.84
CA LEU A 35 -17.91 12.88 -16.70
C LEU A 35 -18.42 11.67 -17.48
N ASP A 36 -18.32 11.72 -18.80
CA ASP A 36 -18.45 10.54 -19.66
C ASP A 36 -17.19 9.69 -19.46
N LEU A 37 -17.28 8.70 -18.56
CA LEU A 37 -16.18 7.81 -18.23
C LEU A 37 -15.76 7.04 -19.48
N VAL A 38 -14.48 7.16 -19.83
CA VAL A 38 -13.86 6.36 -20.90
C VAL A 38 -13.51 4.97 -20.39
N GLU A 39 -13.35 4.01 -21.30
CA GLU A 39 -12.82 2.69 -20.94
C GLU A 39 -11.46 2.86 -20.24
N PRO A 40 -11.27 2.22 -19.06
CA PRO A 40 -9.99 2.24 -18.38
C PRO A 40 -8.90 1.76 -19.34
N ILE A 41 -7.76 2.45 -19.37
CA ILE A 41 -6.57 1.90 -20.00
C ILE A 41 -6.18 0.67 -19.18
N LEU A 42 -6.56 -0.50 -19.69
CA LEU A 42 -6.26 -1.77 -19.06
C LEU A 42 -4.74 -1.96 -19.08
N MET A 43 -4.13 -2.03 -17.90
CA MET A 43 -2.81 -2.62 -17.75
C MET A 43 -2.85 -4.02 -18.38
N ASP A 44 -1.81 -4.37 -19.14
CA ASP A 44 -1.66 -5.67 -19.79
C ASP A 44 -2.05 -6.81 -18.84
N HIS A 45 -3.14 -7.50 -19.16
CA HIS A 45 -3.83 -8.47 -18.31
C HIS A 45 -3.13 -9.83 -18.20
N THR A 46 -1.89 -9.95 -18.67
CA THR A 46 -1.17 -11.23 -18.71
C THR A 46 -0.78 -11.80 -17.33
N LEU A 47 -1.19 -11.18 -16.22
CA LEU A 47 -0.99 -11.68 -14.85
C LEU A 47 -2.25 -11.71 -13.97
N LEU A 48 -3.45 -11.80 -14.56
CA LEU A 48 -4.63 -12.16 -13.76
C LEU A 48 -4.64 -13.67 -13.53
N THR A 49 -3.82 -14.14 -12.59
CA THR A 49 -4.13 -15.37 -11.86
C THR A 49 -5.56 -15.21 -11.36
N SER A 50 -6.44 -16.17 -11.66
CA SER A 50 -7.81 -16.16 -11.15
C SER A 50 -7.76 -16.11 -9.62
N LEU A 51 -7.99 -14.93 -9.04
CA LEU A 51 -7.96 -14.74 -7.60
C LEU A 51 -9.22 -15.40 -7.02
N GLU A 52 -9.03 -16.26 -6.02
CA GLU A 52 -10.15 -16.76 -5.24
C GLU A 52 -10.94 -15.57 -4.65
N PRO A 53 -12.27 -15.68 -4.52
CA PRO A 53 -13.07 -14.64 -3.90
C PRO A 53 -12.51 -14.23 -2.53
N PRO A 54 -12.47 -12.93 -2.21
CA PRO A 54 -11.91 -12.48 -0.94
C PRO A 54 -12.73 -13.00 0.22
N ARG A 55 -12.04 -13.38 1.28
CA ARG A 55 -12.66 -13.71 2.57
C ARG A 55 -12.77 -12.44 3.40
N PHE A 56 -13.95 -12.16 3.95
CA PHE A 56 -14.12 -11.06 4.88
C PHE A 56 -13.86 -11.52 6.31
N GLU A 57 -12.91 -10.88 6.98
CA GLU A 57 -12.51 -11.22 8.35
C GLU A 57 -12.52 -10.00 9.25
N THR A 58 -12.83 -10.20 10.53
CA THR A 58 -12.56 -9.19 11.55
C THR A 58 -11.33 -9.63 12.33
N SER A 59 -10.26 -8.85 12.22
CA SER A 59 -9.03 -9.08 12.99
C SER A 59 -9.25 -8.72 14.46
N ARG A 60 -8.52 -9.41 15.34
CA ARG A 60 -8.24 -8.91 16.69
C ARG A 60 -7.25 -7.74 16.62
N PRO A 61 -7.12 -6.91 17.67
CA PRO A 61 -5.99 -6.00 17.76
C PRO A 61 -4.69 -6.78 18.02
N PHE A 62 -3.59 -6.29 17.47
CA PHE A 62 -2.25 -6.86 17.67
C PHE A 62 -1.16 -5.83 17.38
N LEU A 63 0.06 -6.15 17.82
CA LEU A 63 1.21 -5.27 17.73
C LEU A 63 2.26 -5.89 16.82
N ILE A 64 2.89 -5.08 15.97
CA ILE A 64 3.97 -5.52 15.09
C ILE A 64 5.23 -4.72 15.40
N ALA A 65 6.36 -5.40 15.46
CA ALA A 65 7.68 -4.81 15.59
C ALA A 65 8.59 -5.23 14.44
N GLY A 66 9.35 -4.29 13.88
CA GLY A 66 10.38 -4.60 12.90
C GLY A 66 11.01 -3.37 12.26
N PHE A 67 11.40 -3.44 10.98
CA PHE A 67 12.07 -2.34 10.28
C PHE A 67 11.10 -1.58 9.40
N GLY A 68 11.11 -0.25 9.49
CA GLY A 68 10.31 0.63 8.66
C GLY A 68 11.18 1.45 7.70
N GLU A 69 10.79 1.52 6.43
CA GLU A 69 11.41 2.35 5.40
C GLU A 69 10.33 3.04 4.54
N ARG A 70 10.64 4.21 3.98
CA ARG A 70 9.75 4.96 3.08
C ARG A 70 10.04 4.53 1.64
N TYR A 71 9.02 4.08 0.92
CA TYR A 71 9.09 3.74 -0.50
C TYR A 71 8.08 4.53 -1.31
N SER A 72 8.32 4.55 -2.62
CA SER A 72 7.36 4.94 -3.66
C SER A 72 7.08 3.72 -4.54
N CYS A 73 6.13 3.85 -5.48
CA CYS A 73 5.91 2.81 -6.49
C CYS A 73 7.22 2.44 -7.22
N GLU A 74 8.09 3.42 -7.48
CA GLU A 74 9.35 3.23 -8.21
C GLU A 74 10.46 2.60 -7.35
N SER A 75 10.50 2.90 -6.06
CA SER A 75 11.55 2.39 -5.16
C SER A 75 11.17 1.12 -4.40
N SER A 76 9.92 0.64 -4.55
CA SER A 76 9.40 -0.58 -3.91
C SER A 76 10.20 -1.86 -4.21
N ALA A 77 11.02 -1.86 -5.26
CA ALA A 77 12.00 -2.91 -5.56
C ALA A 77 13.03 -3.13 -4.43
N GLY A 78 13.15 -2.21 -3.45
CA GLY A 78 13.99 -2.37 -2.27
C GLY A 78 13.41 -3.28 -1.17
N ILE A 79 12.10 -3.55 -1.17
CA ILE A 79 11.42 -4.34 -0.13
C ILE A 79 12.04 -5.73 0.10
N PRO A 80 12.43 -6.50 -0.94
CA PRO A 80 13.11 -7.79 -0.73
C PRO A 80 14.42 -7.67 0.06
N MET A 81 15.18 -6.59 -0.14
CA MET A 81 16.41 -6.35 0.63
C MET A 81 16.11 -6.00 2.09
N GLN A 82 15.04 -5.24 2.34
CA GLN A 82 14.58 -4.97 3.70
C GLN A 82 14.22 -6.28 4.45
N TRP A 83 13.54 -7.22 3.78
CA TRP A 83 13.29 -8.56 4.33
C TRP A 83 14.58 -9.34 4.64
N GLN A 84 15.56 -9.30 3.74
CA GLN A 84 16.85 -9.95 3.96
C GLN A 84 17.60 -9.38 5.17
N ARG A 85 17.55 -8.05 5.35
CA ARG A 85 18.12 -7.37 6.53
C ARG A 85 17.39 -7.71 7.83
N PHE A 86 16.08 -7.93 7.76
CA PHE A 86 15.25 -8.26 8.93
C PHE A 86 15.35 -9.74 9.34
N SER A 87 15.52 -10.65 8.38
CA SER A 87 15.53 -12.10 8.63
C SER A 87 16.41 -12.57 9.80
N PRO A 88 17.65 -12.05 10.02
CA PRO A 88 18.48 -12.44 11.16
C PRO A 88 17.90 -12.13 12.55
N TYR A 89 16.93 -11.23 12.64
CA TYR A 89 16.30 -10.84 13.91
C TYR A 89 15.13 -11.76 14.31
N ILE A 90 14.57 -12.50 13.36
CA ILE A 90 13.44 -13.40 13.59
C ILE A 90 13.82 -14.47 14.63
N GLY A 91 12.94 -14.70 15.60
CA GLY A 91 13.14 -15.59 16.74
C GLY A 91 13.95 -14.99 17.89
N ASN A 92 14.51 -13.78 17.71
CA ASN A 92 15.34 -13.09 18.69
C ASN A 92 14.73 -11.75 19.14
N ILE A 93 13.49 -11.45 18.74
CA ILE A 93 12.81 -10.21 19.13
C ILE A 93 12.11 -10.42 20.49
N PRO A 94 12.32 -9.53 21.47
CA PRO A 94 11.61 -9.59 22.75
C PRO A 94 10.08 -9.58 22.57
N GLY A 95 9.41 -10.54 23.20
CA GLY A 95 7.95 -10.66 23.12
C GLY A 95 7.41 -11.19 21.78
N GLU A 96 8.27 -11.71 20.89
CA GLU A 96 7.85 -12.26 19.59
C GLU A 96 6.79 -13.36 19.74
N VAL A 97 5.70 -13.19 19.00
CA VAL A 97 4.67 -14.21 18.81
C VAL A 97 5.04 -15.01 17.56
N PRO A 98 5.40 -16.29 17.69
CA PRO A 98 5.93 -17.06 16.58
C PRO A 98 4.86 -17.37 15.53
N GLY A 99 5.29 -17.48 14.27
CA GLY A 99 4.55 -18.17 13.20
C GLY A 99 4.07 -17.29 12.04
N VAL A 100 3.99 -15.97 12.21
CA VAL A 100 3.56 -15.08 11.13
C VAL A 100 4.50 -13.89 10.99
N PHE A 101 4.89 -13.62 9.75
CA PHE A 101 5.66 -12.46 9.36
C PHE A 101 4.77 -11.49 8.58
N TYR A 102 4.91 -10.20 8.85
CA TYR A 102 4.05 -9.17 8.31
C TYR A 102 4.85 -8.18 7.46
N GLY A 103 4.28 -7.84 6.31
CA GLY A 103 4.62 -6.64 5.54
C GLY A 103 3.45 -5.66 5.65
N VAL A 104 3.68 -4.47 6.20
CA VAL A 104 2.63 -3.50 6.47
C VAL A 104 2.92 -2.21 5.71
N CYS A 105 2.01 -1.83 4.81
CA CYS A 105 2.02 -0.52 4.18
C CYS A 105 1.22 0.48 5.02
N LEU A 106 1.83 1.59 5.37
CA LEU A 106 1.27 2.65 6.22
C LEU A 106 1.51 4.02 5.58
N ASN A 107 0.77 5.04 6.05
CA ASN A 107 1.03 6.45 5.73
C ASN A 107 1.19 6.74 4.22
N GLY A 108 0.35 6.11 3.40
CA GLY A 108 0.27 6.41 1.97
C GLY A 108 -0.07 7.88 1.75
N ASP A 109 0.63 8.54 0.81
CA ASP A 109 0.34 9.90 0.36
C ASP A 109 -0.11 9.95 -1.10
N ASP A 110 -0.61 11.12 -1.53
CA ASP A 110 -1.11 11.34 -2.89
C ASP A 110 -0.01 11.27 -3.97
N ALA A 111 1.26 11.35 -3.57
CA ALA A 111 2.40 11.18 -4.47
C ALA A 111 2.81 9.71 -4.63
N GLY A 112 2.07 8.77 -4.02
CA GLY A 112 2.32 7.34 -4.12
C GLY A 112 3.47 6.85 -3.23
N ASN A 113 3.88 7.65 -2.23
CA ASN A 113 4.82 7.19 -1.22
C ASN A 113 4.10 6.56 -0.04
N PHE A 114 4.70 5.56 0.56
CA PHE A 114 4.18 4.84 1.71
C PHE A 114 5.33 4.37 2.61
N ASP A 115 5.04 4.18 3.89
CA ASP A 115 5.95 3.51 4.81
C ASP A 115 5.70 2.01 4.68
N TYR A 116 6.75 1.24 4.48
CA TYR A 116 6.69 -0.22 4.52
C TYR A 116 7.42 -0.72 5.77
N VAL A 117 6.69 -1.49 6.58
CA VAL A 117 7.23 -2.14 7.77
C VAL A 117 7.29 -3.64 7.54
N VAL A 118 8.49 -4.21 7.58
CA VAL A 118 8.69 -5.65 7.75
C VAL A 118 8.76 -5.96 9.23
N GLY A 119 8.03 -6.97 9.72
CA GLY A 119 8.03 -7.26 11.14
C GLY A 119 7.37 -8.57 11.54
N VAL A 120 7.42 -8.83 12.84
CA VAL A 120 6.73 -9.94 13.53
C VAL A 120 5.71 -9.40 14.51
N GLU A 121 4.72 -10.21 14.85
CA GLU A 121 3.83 -9.88 15.97
C GLU A 121 4.60 -9.94 17.30
N VAL A 122 4.31 -9.03 18.22
CA VAL A 122 4.87 -9.00 19.57
C VAL A 122 3.77 -8.84 20.62
N SER A 123 4.02 -9.33 21.85
CA SER A 123 3.10 -9.18 22.98
C SER A 123 2.97 -7.74 23.46
N ASP A 124 4.07 -6.98 23.43
CA ASP A 124 4.17 -5.59 23.87
C ASP A 124 5.44 -4.92 23.30
N PHE A 125 5.65 -3.65 23.63
CA PHE A 125 6.77 -2.84 23.13
C PHE A 125 7.83 -2.49 24.18
N SER A 126 7.76 -3.07 25.38
CA SER A 126 8.48 -2.59 26.57
C SER A 126 9.99 -2.77 26.42
N ASP A 127 10.41 -3.94 25.94
CA ASP A 127 11.83 -4.33 25.83
C ASP A 127 12.35 -4.28 24.39
N LEU A 128 11.61 -3.64 23.47
CA LEU A 128 12.03 -3.54 22.07
C LEU A 128 13.17 -2.53 21.90
N PRO A 129 14.21 -2.88 21.12
CA PRO A 129 15.25 -1.93 20.74
C PRO A 129 14.65 -0.70 20.06
N LYS A 130 15.30 0.46 20.23
CA LYS A 130 14.76 1.75 19.76
C LYS A 130 14.71 1.85 18.24
N GLU A 131 15.51 1.05 17.57
CA GLU A 131 15.64 0.98 16.12
C GLU A 131 14.43 0.28 15.48
N PHE A 132 13.60 -0.42 16.28
CA PHE A 132 12.42 -1.10 15.79
C PHE A 132 11.26 -0.13 15.63
N TYR A 133 10.70 -0.14 14.44
CA TYR A 133 9.42 0.46 14.13
C TYR A 133 8.31 -0.31 14.84
N ARG A 134 7.34 0.42 15.40
CA ARG A 134 6.26 -0.11 16.22
C ARG A 134 4.93 0.20 15.57
N VAL A 135 4.15 -0.83 15.25
CA VAL A 135 2.84 -0.68 14.60
C VAL A 135 1.77 -1.26 15.51
N HIS A 136 0.78 -0.45 15.85
CA HIS A 136 -0.43 -0.91 16.52
C HIS A 136 -1.51 -1.15 15.47
N VAL A 137 -1.89 -2.41 15.25
CA VAL A 137 -2.98 -2.77 14.35
C VAL A 137 -4.27 -2.90 15.16
N PRO A 138 -5.23 -1.96 15.04
CA PRO A 138 -6.50 -2.08 15.73
C PRO A 138 -7.38 -3.16 15.10
N ALA A 139 -8.36 -3.66 15.87
CA ALA A 139 -9.39 -4.54 15.33
C ALA A 139 -10.12 -3.87 14.17
N ARG A 140 -10.03 -4.47 12.99
CA ARG A 140 -10.67 -3.99 11.76
C ARG A 140 -11.21 -5.14 10.93
N LYS A 141 -12.22 -4.82 10.12
CA LYS A 141 -12.76 -5.71 9.08
C LYS A 141 -11.91 -5.58 7.82
N TYR A 142 -11.39 -6.71 7.34
CA TYR A 142 -10.52 -6.81 6.18
C TYR A 142 -11.15 -7.68 5.09
N ALA A 143 -10.87 -7.35 3.84
CA ALA A 143 -10.96 -8.28 2.72
C ALA A 143 -9.60 -8.95 2.55
N VAL A 144 -9.55 -10.28 2.71
CA VAL A 144 -8.33 -11.07 2.65
C VAL A 144 -8.28 -11.79 1.32
N PHE A 145 -7.22 -11.54 0.56
CA PHE A 145 -6.91 -12.22 -0.70
C PHE A 145 -5.74 -13.18 -0.44
N THR A 146 -5.95 -14.47 -0.62
CA THR A 146 -4.90 -15.48 -0.45
C THR A 146 -4.13 -15.63 -1.76
N HIS A 147 -2.85 -15.30 -1.74
CA HIS A 147 -1.95 -15.61 -2.84
C HIS A 147 -1.49 -17.08 -2.72
N ARG A 148 -1.63 -17.84 -3.81
CA ARG A 148 -1.11 -19.20 -3.96
C ARG A 148 -0.27 -19.20 -5.23
N GLU A 149 0.92 -19.79 -5.17
CA GLU A 149 1.76 -20.08 -6.34
C GLU A 149 1.25 -21.30 -7.11
#